data_AF-A0A7W8ZN54-F1
#
_entry.id   AF-A0A7W8ZN54-F1
#
_cell.length_a   1.000
_cell.length_b   1.000
_cell.length_c   1.000
_cell.angle_alpha   90.00
_cell.angle_beta   90.00
_cell.angle_gamma   90.00
#
_symmetry.space_group_name_H-M   'P 1'
#
loop_
_entity.id
_entity.type
_entity.pdbx_description
1 polymer ?
#
loop_
_entity_poly.entity_id
_entity_poly.type
_entity_poly.pdbx_seq_one_letter_code
_entity_poly.pdbx_strand_id
1 'polypeptide(L)'
;MRLYKMILLISVFLLSCSGTRQPYYHGYVYDEITRKPVSNVLVKENIRGNPKFTRTATNGYFKIENNTQYFSDLIFSDAQHPPDTIPTAWTQHGEKLSFTFVTDKPDTAFLRSKNKL
;
A
#
# COMPACT_ATOMS: atom_id res chain seq x y z
N MET A 1 16.92 -21.31 38.98
CA MET A 1 16.41 -19.97 38.60
C MET A 1 17.05 -19.35 37.34
N ARG A 2 18.19 -19.83 36.82
CA ARG A 2 18.84 -19.24 35.64
C ARG A 2 18.27 -19.71 34.29
N LEU A 3 17.81 -20.96 34.22
CA LEU A 3 17.30 -21.55 32.97
C LEU A 3 15.93 -21.00 32.55
N TYR A 4 14.97 -20.86 33.48
CA TYR A 4 13.66 -20.29 33.16
C TYR A 4 13.74 -18.82 32.73
N LYS A 5 14.68 -18.04 33.29
CA LYS A 5 14.95 -16.66 32.87
C LYS A 5 15.52 -16.59 31.45
N MET A 6 16.38 -17.54 31.07
CA MET A 6 16.86 -17.68 29.70
C MET A 6 15.75 -18.10 28.72
N ILE A 7 14.91 -19.06 29.10
CA ILE A 7 13.76 -19.50 28.29
C ILE A 7 12.75 -18.35 28.09
N LEU A 8 12.50 -17.57 29.14
CA LEU A 8 11.65 -16.37 29.07
C LEU A 8 12.24 -15.33 28.11
N LEU A 9 13.55 -15.06 28.18
CA LEU A 9 14.21 -14.12 27.26
C LEU A 9 14.11 -14.57 25.79
N ILE A 10 14.27 -15.86 25.51
CA ILE A 10 14.20 -16.42 24.15
C ILE A 10 12.76 -16.37 23.60
N SER A 11 11.75 -16.57 24.45
CA SER A 11 10.34 -16.51 24.04
C SER A 11 9.91 -15.10 23.59
N VAL A 12 10.50 -14.05 24.16
CA VAL A 12 10.20 -12.64 23.80
C VAL A 12 10.78 -12.28 22.42
N PHE A 13 11.89 -12.92 22.00
CA PHE A 13 12.49 -12.69 20.68
C PHE A 13 11.72 -13.32 19.51
N LEU A 14 10.92 -14.37 19.77
CA LEU A 14 10.11 -15.05 18.75
C LEU A 14 8.82 -14.31 18.39
N LEU A 15 8.46 -13.25 19.12
CA LEU A 15 7.37 -12.33 18.78
C LEU A 15 7.81 -11.25 17.77
N SER A 16 8.99 -11.40 17.16
CA SER A 16 9.44 -10.56 16.04
C SER A 16 8.37 -10.54 14.95
N CYS A 17 7.82 -9.35 14.73
CA CYS A 17 6.69 -9.08 13.85
C CYS A 17 7.00 -9.52 12.41
N SER A 18 6.38 -10.61 11.97
CA SER A 18 6.31 -10.94 10.55
C SER A 18 5.26 -10.02 9.91
N GLY A 19 5.69 -9.15 8.99
CA GLY A 19 4.76 -8.34 8.19
C GLY A 19 3.82 -9.29 7.45
N THR A 20 2.57 -9.36 7.89
CA THR A 20 1.59 -10.28 7.30
C THR A 20 1.00 -9.66 6.06
N ARG A 21 1.08 -10.41 4.95
CA ARG A 21 0.41 -10.07 3.69
C ARG A 21 -1.09 -9.92 3.96
N GLN A 22 -1.64 -8.79 3.55
CA GLN A 22 -3.08 -8.59 3.58
C GLN A 22 -3.74 -9.17 2.33
N PRO A 23 -4.95 -9.75 2.43
CA PRO A 23 -5.74 -10.21 1.28
C PRO A 23 -6.41 -9.05 0.54
N TYR A 24 -5.83 -7.86 0.60
CA TYR A 24 -6.35 -6.64 0.01
C TYR A 24 -5.25 -5.61 -0.23
N TYR A 25 -5.46 -4.76 -1.22
CA TYR A 25 -4.76 -3.49 -1.33
C TYR A 25 -5.41 -2.47 -0.41
N HIS A 26 -4.62 -1.68 0.29
CA HIS A 26 -5.12 -0.55 1.05
C HIS A 26 -4.06 0.52 1.25
N GLY A 27 -4.53 1.74 1.45
CA GLY A 27 -3.66 2.88 1.68
C GLY A 27 -4.43 4.19 1.67
N TYR A 28 -3.67 5.28 1.69
CA TYR A 28 -4.19 6.63 1.61
C TYR A 28 -3.69 7.33 0.36
N VAL A 29 -4.46 8.30 -0.12
CA VAL A 29 -4.07 9.17 -1.23
C VAL A 29 -4.10 10.62 -0.76
N TYR A 30 -2.98 11.30 -0.95
CA TYR A 30 -2.76 12.69 -0.54
C TYR A 30 -2.25 13.49 -1.73
N ASP A 31 -2.59 14.78 -1.78
CA ASP A 31 -1.95 15.70 -2.73
C ASP A 31 -0.53 16.02 -2.22
N GLU A 32 0.45 15.92 -3.11
CA GLU A 32 1.87 16.03 -2.78
C GLU A 32 2.23 17.40 -2.18
N ILE A 33 1.56 18.47 -2.64
CA ILE A 33 1.88 19.86 -2.30
C ILE A 33 1.12 20.30 -1.04
N THR A 34 -0.20 20.16 -1.06
CA THR A 34 -1.08 20.60 0.02
C THR A 34 -1.07 19.66 1.22
N ARG A 35 -0.59 18.41 1.03
CA ARG A 35 -0.61 17.34 2.04
C ARG A 35 -2.01 17.09 2.60
N LYS A 36 -3.05 17.39 1.83
CA LYS A 36 -4.44 17.09 2.16
C LYS A 36 -4.85 15.75 1.56
N PRO A 37 -5.73 15.00 2.24
CA PRO A 37 -6.29 13.77 1.67
C PRO A 37 -7.10 14.09 0.41
N VAL A 38 -7.00 13.23 -0.61
CA VAL A 38 -7.72 13.38 -1.87
C VAL A 38 -8.86 12.36 -1.92
N SER A 39 -10.09 12.85 -1.88
CA SER A 39 -11.29 12.03 -1.99
C SER A 39 -11.66 11.73 -3.44
N ASN A 40 -12.41 10.64 -3.67
CA ASN A 40 -12.96 10.27 -4.97
C ASN A 40 -11.92 9.97 -6.08
N VAL A 41 -10.67 9.66 -5.70
CA VAL A 41 -9.65 9.14 -6.63
C VAL A 41 -10.04 7.72 -7.02
N LEU A 42 -10.10 7.43 -8.32
CA LEU A 42 -10.28 6.08 -8.81
C LEU A 42 -8.94 5.34 -8.66
N VAL A 43 -8.93 4.28 -7.85
CA VAL A 43 -7.80 3.36 -7.68
C VAL A 43 -8.19 2.03 -8.32
N LYS A 44 -7.40 1.54 -9.27
CA LYS A 44 -7.68 0.29 -9.98
C LYS A 44 -6.44 -0.59 -10.15
N GLU A 45 -6.65 -1.89 -10.18
CA GLU A 45 -5.62 -2.85 -10.57
C GLU A 45 -5.17 -2.62 -12.03
N ASN A 46 -3.86 -2.67 -12.28
CA ASN A 46 -3.28 -2.60 -13.62
C ASN A 46 -3.22 -3.98 -14.29
N ILE A 47 -4.40 -4.57 -14.55
CA ILE A 47 -4.53 -5.86 -15.23
C ILE A 47 -5.47 -5.77 -16.41
N ARG A 48 -5.29 -6.66 -17.39
CA ARG A 48 -6.23 -6.84 -18.51
C ARG A 48 -7.43 -7.68 -18.08
N GLY A 49 -8.60 -7.40 -18.65
CA GLY A 49 -9.83 -8.16 -18.40
C GLY A 49 -10.73 -7.46 -17.39
N ASN A 50 -10.75 -7.95 -16.15
CA ASN A 50 -11.66 -7.47 -15.10
C ASN A 50 -10.88 -6.90 -13.90
N PRO A 51 -10.29 -5.70 -14.02
CA PRO A 51 -9.56 -5.08 -12.93
C PRO A 51 -10.52 -4.70 -11.81
N LYS A 52 -10.17 -5.02 -10.57
CA LYS A 52 -10.88 -4.51 -9.41
C LYS A 52 -10.51 -3.05 -9.19
N PHE A 53 -11.46 -2.29 -8.68
CA PHE A 53 -11.28 -0.87 -8.43
C PHE A 53 -12.11 -0.41 -7.24
N THR A 54 -11.73 0.73 -6.70
CA THR A 54 -12.47 1.44 -5.67
C THR A 54 -12.28 2.94 -5.85
N ARG A 55 -12.99 3.74 -5.04
CA ARG A 55 -12.77 5.17 -4.95
C ARG A 55 -12.33 5.54 -3.54
N THR A 56 -11.41 6.48 -3.42
CA THR A 56 -10.97 6.94 -2.09
C THR A 56 -12.12 7.61 -1.34
N ALA A 57 -12.20 7.34 -0.04
CA ALA A 57 -13.10 8.00 0.88
C ALA A 57 -12.70 9.47 1.12
N THR A 58 -13.49 10.21 1.89
CA THR A 58 -13.24 11.63 2.22
C THR A 58 -11.91 11.87 2.93
N ASN A 59 -11.42 10.89 3.70
CA ASN A 59 -10.11 10.92 4.34
C ASN A 59 -8.97 10.41 3.44
N GLY A 60 -9.24 10.15 2.15
CA GLY A 60 -8.25 9.65 1.19
C GLY A 60 -7.99 8.15 1.26
N TYR A 61 -8.65 7.42 2.17
CA TYR A 61 -8.45 5.98 2.31
C TYR A 61 -9.06 5.19 1.15
N PHE A 62 -8.39 4.14 0.69
CA PHE A 62 -8.92 3.16 -0.26
C PHE A 62 -8.67 1.73 0.22
N LYS A 63 -9.53 0.82 -0.23
CA LYS A 63 -9.36 -0.63 -0.06
C LYS A 63 -9.92 -1.38 -1.27
N ILE A 64 -9.15 -2.35 -1.78
CA ILE A 64 -9.53 -3.25 -2.88
C ILE A 64 -9.25 -4.68 -2.43
N GLU A 65 -10.23 -5.56 -2.44
CA GLU A 65 -10.02 -6.97 -2.09
C GLU A 65 -9.11 -7.66 -3.11
N ASN A 66 -8.04 -8.31 -2.66
CA ASN A 66 -7.14 -9.10 -3.51
C ASN A 66 -7.14 -10.56 -3.05
N ASN A 67 -8.11 -11.30 -3.59
CA ASN A 67 -8.26 -12.74 -3.36
C ASN A 67 -7.39 -13.58 -4.32
N THR A 68 -6.44 -12.96 -5.04
CA THR A 68 -5.57 -13.65 -6.00
C THR A 68 -4.19 -13.90 -5.39
N GLN A 69 -3.39 -14.76 -6.03
CA GLN A 69 -2.01 -15.01 -5.59
C GLN A 69 -1.01 -13.96 -6.13
N TYR A 70 -1.43 -13.07 -7.02
CA TYR A 70 -0.56 -12.15 -7.74
C TYR A 70 -0.72 -10.69 -7.27
N PHE A 71 0.32 -9.91 -7.50
CA PHE A 71 0.33 -8.47 -7.29
C PHE A 71 0.24 -7.77 -8.64
N SER A 72 -0.76 -6.92 -8.83
CA SER A 72 -0.78 -5.92 -9.90
C SER A 72 -0.37 -4.56 -9.37
N ASP A 73 0.23 -3.73 -10.22
CA ASP A 73 0.39 -2.31 -9.93
C ASP A 73 -0.98 -1.65 -9.77
N LEU A 74 -1.02 -0.51 -9.09
CA LEU A 74 -2.25 0.26 -8.91
C LEU A 74 -2.18 1.55 -9.72
N ILE A 75 -3.22 1.80 -10.50
CA ILE A 75 -3.42 3.05 -11.24
C ILE A 75 -4.32 3.96 -10.42
N PHE A 76 -3.85 5.18 -10.17
CA PHE A 76 -4.54 6.25 -9.48
C PHE A 76 -4.95 7.31 -10.49
N SER A 77 -6.22 7.71 -10.51
CA SER A 77 -6.71 8.68 -11.49
C SER A 77 -7.88 9.52 -10.95
N ASP A 78 -7.82 10.81 -11.23
CA ASP A 78 -8.92 11.75 -11.04
C ASP A 78 -8.84 12.89 -12.08
N ALA A 79 -9.66 13.93 -11.91
CA ALA A 79 -9.66 15.08 -12.82
C ALA A 79 -8.54 16.11 -12.55
N GLN A 80 -8.02 16.18 -11.32
CA GLN A 80 -7.11 17.23 -10.84
C GLN A 80 -5.64 16.85 -11.00
N HIS A 81 -5.34 15.55 -11.03
CA HIS A 81 -4.01 14.97 -11.09
C HIS A 81 -3.84 14.19 -12.42
N PRO A 82 -2.64 14.14 -12.99
CA PRO A 82 -2.36 13.19 -14.06
C PRO A 82 -2.46 11.75 -13.50
N PRO A 83 -2.91 10.77 -14.30
CA PRO A 83 -2.92 9.38 -13.85
C PRO A 83 -1.51 8.92 -13.48
N ASP A 84 -1.40 8.20 -12.36
CA ASP A 84 -0.14 7.66 -11.87
C ASP A 84 -0.27 6.15 -11.65
N THR A 85 0.81 5.41 -11.82
CA THR A 85 0.86 3.96 -11.63
C THR A 85 1.95 3.61 -10.64
N ILE A 86 1.57 3.08 -9.49
CA ILE A 86 2.52 2.74 -8.42
C ILE A 86 2.66 1.22 -8.34
N PRO A 87 3.90 0.70 -8.41
CA PRO A 87 4.14 -0.73 -8.29
C PRO A 87 3.88 -1.22 -6.87
N THR A 88 3.18 -2.35 -6.76
CA THR A 88 2.86 -3.00 -5.48
C THR A 88 3.94 -3.96 -5.03
N ALA A 89 4.82 -4.39 -5.93
CA ALA A 89 6.03 -5.13 -5.64
C ALA A 89 7.19 -4.55 -6.45
N TRP A 90 8.32 -4.28 -5.80
CA TRP A 90 9.47 -3.65 -6.43
C TRP A 90 10.76 -4.08 -5.74
N THR A 91 11.89 -3.94 -6.44
CA THR A 91 13.22 -4.28 -5.90
C THR A 91 14.13 -3.07 -5.88
N GLN A 92 14.95 -2.95 -4.82
CA GLN A 92 16.07 -2.02 -4.77
C GLN A 92 17.32 -2.74 -5.26
N HIS A 93 17.83 -2.37 -6.43
CA HIS A 93 19.01 -2.99 -7.04
C HIS A 93 18.97 -4.53 -7.12
N GLY A 94 17.77 -5.12 -7.13
CA GLY A 94 17.58 -6.58 -7.13
C GLY A 94 17.81 -7.27 -5.77
N GLU A 95 18.28 -6.56 -4.75
CA GLU A 95 18.70 -7.17 -3.48
C GLU A 95 17.55 -7.35 -2.49
N LYS A 96 16.58 -6.43 -2.50
CA LYS A 96 15.48 -6.41 -1.54
C LYS A 96 14.13 -6.25 -2.23
N LEU A 97 13.32 -7.29 -2.15
CA LEU A 97 11.90 -7.23 -2.52
C LEU A 97 11.13 -6.43 -1.48
N SER A 98 10.45 -5.39 -1.94
CA SER A 98 9.61 -4.51 -1.14
C SER A 98 8.20 -4.50 -1.70
N PHE A 99 7.23 -4.25 -0.82
CA PHE A 99 5.82 -4.26 -1.16
C PHE A 99 5.16 -2.96 -0.77
N THR A 100 4.19 -2.53 -1.57
CA THR A 100 3.41 -1.31 -1.35
C THR A 100 1.92 -1.66 -1.40
N PHE A 101 1.14 -1.08 -0.49
CA PHE A 101 -0.31 -1.19 -0.34
C PHE A 101 -0.83 -2.58 0.06
N VAL A 102 0.02 -3.58 0.30
CA VAL A 102 -0.38 -4.96 0.64
C VAL A 102 0.14 -5.45 1.99
N THR A 103 0.81 -4.57 2.74
CA THR A 103 1.31 -4.88 4.09
C THR A 103 0.23 -4.59 5.13
N ASP A 104 0.47 -5.02 6.38
CA ASP A 104 -0.38 -4.70 7.53
C ASP A 104 -0.54 -3.18 7.74
N LYS A 105 0.51 -2.41 7.44
CA LYS A 105 0.51 -0.95 7.52
C LYS A 105 0.01 -0.34 6.21
N PRO A 106 -0.96 0.60 6.28
CA PRO A 106 -1.41 1.31 5.08
C PRO A 106 -0.31 2.24 4.57
N ASP A 107 0.05 2.11 3.30
CA ASP A 107 0.96 3.03 2.62
C ASP A 107 0.22 4.30 2.14
N THR A 108 0.98 5.31 1.72
CA THR A 108 0.41 6.58 1.21
C THR A 108 0.93 6.87 -0.20
N ALA A 109 0.02 7.07 -1.14
CA ALA A 109 0.30 7.63 -2.45
C ALA A 109 0.22 9.16 -2.41
N PHE A 110 1.20 9.84 -3.01
CA PHE A 110 1.20 11.30 -3.17
C PHE A 110 1.01 11.65 -4.64
N LEU A 111 -0.12 12.27 -4.98
CA LEU A 111 -0.42 12.70 -6.35
C LEU A 111 0.03 14.14 -6.57
N ARG A 112 0.71 14.40 -7.69
CA ARG A 112 1.14 15.74 -8.09
C ARG A 112 0.08 16.42 -8.95
N SER A 113 -0.42 17.57 -8.50
CA SER A 113 -1.41 18.37 -9.26
C SER A 113 -0.85 18.85 -10.61
N LYS A 114 -1.69 18.88 -11.66
CA LYS A 114 -1.30 19.34 -13.01
C LYS A 114 -0.91 20.83 -13.08
N ASN A 115 -1.47 21.66 -12.20
CA ASN A 115 -1.49 23.12 -12.33
C ASN A 115 -0.46 23.86 -11.46
N LYS A 116 0.58 23.19 -10.95
CA LYS A 116 1.60 23.80 -10.07
C LYS A 116 3.02 23.38 -10.43
N LEU A 117 3.44 23.74 -11.65
CA LEU A 117 4.85 23.87 -12.04
C LEU A 117 5.30 25.32 -11.82
#